data_AF-A0AAW0G9W0-F1
#
_entry.id   AF-A0AAW0G9W0-F1
#
_cell.length_a   1.000
_cell.length_b   1.000
_cell.length_c   1.000
_cell.angle_alpha   90.00
_cell.angle_beta   90.00
_cell.angle_gamma   90.00
#
_symmetry.space_group_name_H-M   'P 1'
#
loop_
_entity.id
_entity.type
_entity.pdbx_description
1 polymer ?
#
loop_
_entity_poly.entity_id
_entity_poly.type
_entity_poly.pdbx_seq_one_letter_code
_entity_poly.pdbx_strand_id
1 'polypeptide(L)'
;MASSQPQSLLSTSLASASSLVLLQLFSRVFTFILNQALVRLVSPQVFGTAAIQFELLLSTILFLSREGVRNALLRSTASQGTKEKKDTSRDVLVANISLLPVLLGIPIALASTTLYLNASSSSTSSQPHFQLSVIIYAIAALFELLSEPLYIKAQNELRFDIRVRAEGTAVTLKTLSSF
;
A
#
# COMPACT_ATOMS: atom_id res chain seq x y z
N MET A 1 -30.25 -32.49 -30.94
CA MET A 1 -29.27 -31.41 -31.18
C MET A 1 -28.88 -30.79 -29.83
N ALA A 2 -28.06 -31.49 -29.02
CA ALA A 2 -27.52 -30.99 -27.75
C ALA A 2 -26.50 -32.00 -27.19
N SER A 3 -25.22 -31.92 -27.57
CA SER A 3 -24.17 -32.73 -26.91
C SER A 3 -22.72 -32.23 -27.03
N SER A 4 -22.43 -31.10 -27.68
CA SER A 4 -21.04 -30.63 -27.91
C SER A 4 -20.55 -29.47 -27.03
N GLN A 5 -21.42 -28.83 -26.23
CA GLN A 5 -21.04 -27.62 -25.46
C GLN A 5 -20.14 -27.84 -24.22
N PRO A 6 -20.19 -28.96 -23.46
CA PRO A 6 -19.37 -29.09 -22.24
C PRO A 6 -17.87 -29.17 -22.52
N GLN A 7 -17.48 -29.86 -23.61
CA GLN A 7 -16.06 -30.08 -23.93
C GLN A 7 -15.35 -28.82 -24.43
N SER A 8 -16.04 -27.96 -25.19
CA SER A 8 -15.47 -26.69 -25.67
C SER A 8 -15.28 -25.66 -24.56
N LEU A 9 -16.17 -25.68 -23.55
CA LEU A 9 -16.02 -24.83 -22.37
C LEU A 9 -14.85 -25.30 -21.51
N LEU A 10 -14.70 -26.60 -21.29
CA LEU A 10 -13.55 -27.16 -20.56
C LEU A 10 -12.22 -26.85 -21.25
N SER A 11 -12.12 -26.99 -22.58
CA SER A 11 -10.90 -26.66 -23.32
C SER A 11 -10.56 -25.17 -23.29
N THR A 12 -11.58 -24.31 -23.38
CA THR A 12 -11.40 -22.84 -23.28
C THR A 12 -10.96 -22.45 -21.88
N SER A 13 -11.61 -22.97 -20.84
CA SER A 13 -11.23 -22.75 -19.45
C SER A 13 -9.83 -23.29 -19.15
N LEU A 14 -9.45 -24.45 -19.70
CA LEU A 14 -8.12 -25.03 -19.53
C LEU A 14 -7.05 -24.19 -20.23
N ALA A 15 -7.32 -23.69 -21.44
CA ALA A 15 -6.41 -22.80 -22.16
C ALA A 15 -6.21 -21.47 -21.42
N SER A 16 -7.27 -20.89 -20.88
CA SER A 16 -7.19 -19.70 -20.01
C SER A 16 -6.40 -19.98 -18.74
N ALA A 17 -6.69 -21.11 -18.06
CA ALA A 17 -5.97 -21.51 -16.85
C ALA A 17 -4.48 -21.74 -17.12
N SER A 18 -4.11 -22.43 -18.21
CA SER A 18 -2.71 -22.65 -18.58
C SER A 18 -1.99 -21.34 -18.92
N SER A 19 -2.68 -20.40 -19.60
CA SER A 19 -2.12 -19.08 -19.89
C SER A 19 -1.84 -18.28 -18.62
N LEU A 20 -2.73 -18.35 -17.63
CA LEU A 20 -2.55 -17.69 -16.33
C LEU A 20 -1.39 -18.31 -15.53
N VAL A 21 -1.30 -19.65 -15.53
CA VAL A 21 -0.19 -20.36 -14.85
C VAL A 21 1.15 -20.00 -15.49
N LEU A 22 1.22 -19.97 -16.83
CA LEU A 22 2.44 -19.60 -17.54
C LEU A 22 2.82 -18.14 -17.28
N LEU A 23 1.85 -17.22 -17.31
CA LEU A 23 2.08 -15.81 -16.99
C LEU A 23 2.60 -15.64 -15.56
N GLN A 24 2.01 -16.35 -14.59
CA GLN A 24 2.43 -16.29 -13.20
C GLN A 24 3.85 -16.87 -13.01
N LEU A 25 4.16 -17.97 -13.69
CA LEU A 25 5.49 -18.58 -13.66
C LEU A 25 6.53 -17.63 -14.27
N PHE A 26 6.24 -17.07 -15.44
CA PHE A 26 7.12 -16.11 -16.11
C PHE A 26 7.38 -14.89 -15.24
N SER A 27 6.33 -14.29 -14.66
CA SER A 27 6.47 -13.17 -13.72
C SER A 27 7.37 -13.54 -12.53
N ARG A 28 7.18 -14.72 -11.92
CA ARG A 28 8.03 -15.15 -10.79
C ARG A 28 9.49 -15.37 -11.18
N VAL A 29 9.76 -15.97 -12.34
CA VAL A 29 11.13 -16.18 -12.85
C VAL A 29 11.79 -14.84 -13.16
N PHE A 30 11.07 -13.95 -13.84
CA PHE A 30 11.54 -12.61 -14.17
C PHE A 30 11.89 -11.82 -12.91
N THR A 31 10.95 -11.78 -11.94
CA THR A 31 11.17 -11.18 -10.62
C THR A 31 12.36 -11.79 -9.89
N PHE A 32 12.54 -13.12 -9.94
CA PHE A 32 13.69 -13.77 -9.32
C PHE A 32 15.01 -13.34 -9.94
N ILE A 33 15.09 -13.26 -11.28
CA ILE A 33 16.28 -12.82 -12.00
C ILE A 33 16.61 -11.37 -11.64
N LEU A 34 15.61 -10.48 -11.63
CA LEU A 34 15.81 -9.08 -11.26
C LEU A 34 16.29 -8.92 -9.82
N ASN A 35 15.66 -9.63 -8.87
CA ASN A 35 16.12 -9.61 -7.47
C ASN A 35 17.56 -10.12 -7.34
N GLN A 36 17.93 -11.18 -8.06
CA GLN A 36 19.30 -11.68 -8.02
C GLN A 36 20.31 -10.75 -8.68
N ALA A 37 19.92 -10.09 -9.79
CA ALA A 37 20.74 -9.05 -10.40
C ALA A 37 20.95 -7.89 -9.43
N LEU A 38 19.90 -7.46 -8.73
CA LEU A 38 19.95 -6.38 -7.74
C LEU A 38 20.91 -6.74 -6.60
N VAL A 39 20.80 -7.94 -6.00
CA VAL A 39 21.71 -8.41 -4.94
C VAL A 39 23.17 -8.49 -5.42
N ARG A 40 23.40 -8.75 -6.70
CA ARG A 40 24.75 -8.84 -7.27
C ARG A 40 25.34 -7.49 -7.67
N LEU A 41 24.51 -6.53 -8.08
CA LEU A 41 24.94 -5.21 -8.56
C LEU A 41 25.01 -4.17 -7.45
N VAL A 42 24.18 -4.30 -6.41
CA VAL A 42 24.08 -3.35 -5.30
C VAL A 42 24.85 -3.91 -4.10
N SER A 43 25.56 -3.03 -3.38
CA SER A 43 26.26 -3.46 -2.17
C SER A 43 25.25 -3.92 -1.11
N PRO A 44 25.56 -4.97 -0.31
CA PRO A 44 24.66 -5.45 0.73
C PRO A 44 24.22 -4.37 1.72
N GLN A 45 25.08 -3.37 1.96
CA GLN A 45 24.76 -2.25 2.85
C GLN A 45 23.66 -1.36 2.28
N VAL A 46 23.72 -0.99 0.99
CA VAL A 46 22.70 -0.14 0.35
C VAL A 46 21.37 -0.90 0.24
N PHE A 47 21.43 -2.19 -0.12
CA PHE A 47 20.25 -3.05 -0.16
C PHE A 47 19.58 -3.14 1.22
N GLY A 48 20.37 -3.37 2.27
CA GLY A 48 19.86 -3.41 3.65
C GLY A 48 19.27 -2.09 4.12
N THR A 49 19.92 -0.96 3.81
CA THR A 49 19.39 0.38 4.13
C THR A 49 18.04 0.61 3.47
N ALA A 50 17.91 0.30 2.17
CA ALA A 50 16.65 0.48 1.46
C ALA A 50 15.55 -0.47 1.97
N ALA A 51 15.82 -1.76 2.04
CA ALA A 51 14.82 -2.78 2.36
C ALA A 51 14.36 -2.75 3.82
N ILE A 52 15.18 -2.23 4.74
CA ILE A 52 14.87 -2.22 6.17
C ILE A 52 14.66 -0.79 6.65
N GLN A 53 15.65 0.08 6.53
CA GLN A 53 15.58 1.39 7.18
C GLN A 53 14.56 2.31 6.52
N PHE A 54 14.51 2.36 5.19
CA PHE A 54 13.53 3.19 4.48
C PHE A 54 12.10 2.62 4.58
N GLU A 55 11.95 1.30 4.54
CA GLU A 55 10.66 0.65 4.80
C GLU A 55 10.15 0.90 6.23
N LEU A 56 11.05 0.91 7.23
CA LEU A 56 10.72 1.28 8.59
C LEU A 56 10.32 2.75 8.71
N LEU A 57 11.03 3.67 8.05
CA LEU A 57 10.68 5.08 8.02
C LEU A 57 9.28 5.28 7.41
N LEU A 58 9.04 4.69 6.24
CA LEU A 58 7.75 4.71 5.56
C LEU A 58 6.63 4.17 6.45
N SER A 59 6.82 2.97 7.00
CA SER A 59 5.85 2.33 7.89
C SER A 59 5.57 3.17 9.13
N THR A 60 6.60 3.80 9.70
CA THR A 60 6.47 4.67 10.89
C THR A 60 5.64 5.91 10.57
N ILE A 61 5.93 6.61 9.47
CA ILE A 61 5.16 7.78 9.04
C ILE A 61 3.69 7.39 8.87
N LEU A 62 3.43 6.35 8.08
CA LEU A 62 2.06 5.89 7.81
C LEU A 62 1.33 5.48 9.08
N PHE A 63 1.98 4.71 9.95
CA PHE A 63 1.40 4.22 11.20
C PHE A 63 1.02 5.38 12.13
N LEU A 64 1.94 6.31 12.40
CA LEU A 64 1.66 7.49 13.24
C LEU A 64 0.54 8.35 12.65
N SER A 65 0.47 8.49 11.34
CA SER A 65 -0.51 9.38 10.68
C SER A 65 -1.94 8.81 10.64
N ARG A 66 -2.11 7.49 10.38
CA ARG A 66 -3.45 6.94 10.09
C ARG A 66 -4.04 6.05 11.19
N GLU A 67 -3.22 5.38 11.99
CA GLU A 67 -3.72 4.32 12.87
C GLU A 67 -4.58 4.85 14.02
N GLY A 68 -4.22 5.99 14.59
CA GLY A 68 -5.04 6.66 15.60
C GLY A 68 -6.42 7.07 15.06
N VAL A 69 -6.47 7.55 13.81
CA VAL A 69 -7.71 7.98 13.14
C VAL A 69 -8.59 6.77 12.81
N ARG A 70 -8.02 5.70 12.24
CA ARG A 70 -8.73 4.44 11.97
C ARG A 70 -9.36 3.87 13.23
N ASN A 71 -8.60 3.82 14.33
CA ASN A 71 -9.10 3.33 15.62
C ASN A 71 -10.22 4.20 16.20
N ALA A 72 -10.15 5.53 16.04
CA ALA A 72 -11.23 6.42 16.47
C ALA A 72 -12.52 6.20 15.65
N LEU A 73 -12.40 6.01 14.33
CA LEU A 73 -13.53 5.72 13.44
C LEU A 73 -14.20 4.37 13.74
N LEU A 74 -13.42 3.33 14.05
CA LEU A 74 -13.95 2.03 14.46
C LEU A 74 -14.77 2.11 15.75
N ARG A 75 -14.34 2.92 16.74
CA ARG A 75 -15.14 3.13 17.97
C ARG A 75 -16.41 3.93 17.71
N SER A 76 -16.34 4.92 16.83
CA SER A 76 -17.51 5.74 16.45
C SER A 76 -18.60 4.88 15.79
N THR A 77 -18.22 3.91 14.97
CA THR A 77 -19.14 2.99 14.29
C THR A 77 -19.68 1.89 15.23
N ALA A 78 -18.86 1.33 16.13
CA ALA A 78 -19.27 0.27 17.07
C ALA A 78 -20.28 0.73 18.14
N SER A 79 -20.18 1.98 18.60
CA SER A 79 -21.08 2.55 19.62
C SER A 79 -22.52 2.80 19.11
N GLN A 80 -22.78 2.56 17.83
CA GLN A 80 -23.97 3.04 17.11
C GLN A 80 -24.89 1.93 16.60
N GLY A 81 -24.77 0.70 17.13
CA GLY A 81 -25.64 -0.44 16.80
C GLY A 81 -27.13 -0.25 17.07
N THR A 82 -27.56 0.93 17.53
CA THR A 82 -28.95 1.27 17.82
C THR A 82 -29.44 2.36 16.87
N LYS A 83 -29.91 1.92 15.68
CA LYS A 83 -30.86 2.61 14.77
C LYS A 83 -30.96 4.15 14.92
N GLU A 84 -30.04 4.91 14.35
CA GLU A 84 -30.32 6.32 14.02
C GLU A 84 -30.10 6.60 12.54
N LYS A 85 -31.00 7.43 12.00
CA LYS A 85 -31.08 7.83 10.59
C LYS A 85 -29.71 8.29 10.09
N LYS A 86 -29.42 7.99 8.82
CA LYS A 86 -28.28 8.50 8.06
C LYS A 86 -28.38 10.03 7.98
N ASP A 87 -27.86 10.70 9.01
CA ASP A 87 -27.93 12.14 9.16
C ASP A 87 -26.79 12.77 8.34
N THR A 88 -27.11 13.75 7.49
CA THR A 88 -26.15 14.42 6.57
C THR A 88 -24.92 14.93 7.33
N SER A 89 -25.11 15.36 8.58
CA SER A 89 -24.05 15.80 9.50
C SER A 89 -22.98 14.73 9.76
N ARG A 90 -23.34 13.44 9.71
CA ARG A 90 -22.43 12.31 9.98
C ARG A 90 -21.54 12.00 8.78
N ASP A 91 -22.10 12.04 7.58
CA ASP A 91 -21.32 11.87 6.35
C ASP A 91 -20.27 12.99 6.21
N VAL A 92 -20.63 14.22 6.60
CA VAL A 92 -19.69 15.36 6.66
C VAL A 92 -18.62 15.17 7.74
N LEU A 93 -18.99 14.69 8.94
CA LEU A 93 -18.02 14.40 10.00
C LEU A 93 -17.01 13.32 9.60
N VAL A 94 -17.49 12.22 9.02
CA VAL A 94 -16.62 11.14 8.53
C VAL A 94 -15.71 11.64 7.41
N ALA A 95 -16.23 12.45 6.48
CA ALA A 95 -15.42 13.07 5.44
C ALA A 95 -14.31 13.96 6.04
N ASN A 96 -14.63 14.80 7.02
CA ASN A 96 -13.65 15.67 7.67
C ASN A 96 -12.58 14.87 8.45
N ILE A 97 -12.99 13.85 9.20
CA ILE A 97 -12.05 12.98 9.94
C ILE A 97 -11.18 12.19 8.97
N SER A 98 -11.71 11.79 7.81
CA SER A 98 -10.96 11.04 6.79
C SER A 98 -9.81 11.82 6.17
N LEU A 99 -9.82 13.15 6.26
CA LEU A 99 -8.74 14.03 5.79
C LEU A 99 -7.64 14.22 6.84
N LEU A 100 -7.90 13.91 8.12
CA LEU A 100 -6.91 14.08 9.20
C LEU A 100 -5.61 13.31 8.96
N PRO A 101 -5.60 12.05 8.48
CA PRO A 101 -4.36 11.33 8.21
C PRO A 101 -3.47 12.03 7.18
N VAL A 102 -4.08 12.66 6.16
CA VAL A 102 -3.34 13.43 5.14
C VAL A 102 -2.73 14.67 5.77
N LEU A 103 -3.53 15.41 6.55
CA LEU A 103 -3.08 16.64 7.19
C LEU A 103 -1.99 16.40 8.25
N LEU A 104 -2.15 15.36 9.08
CA LEU A 104 -1.16 14.94 10.07
C LEU A 104 0.08 14.30 9.42
N GLY A 105 -0.09 13.71 8.24
CA GLY A 105 0.98 13.14 7.42
C GLY A 105 2.15 14.08 7.18
N ILE A 106 1.86 15.34 6.82
CA ILE A 106 2.87 16.33 6.47
C ILE A 106 3.84 16.61 7.63
N PRO A 107 3.38 17.04 8.83
CA PRO A 107 4.28 17.30 9.95
C PRO A 107 4.97 16.01 10.45
N ILE A 108 4.28 14.86 10.42
CA ILE A 108 4.88 13.57 10.84
C ILE A 108 5.98 13.13 9.87
N ALA A 109 5.78 13.28 8.56
CA ALA A 109 6.78 12.97 7.55
C ALA A 109 8.00 13.89 7.68
N LEU A 110 7.78 15.20 7.88
CA LEU A 110 8.88 16.17 8.11
C LEU A 110 9.65 15.84 9.40
N ALA A 111 8.95 15.63 10.51
CA ALA A 111 9.58 15.29 11.79
C ALA A 111 10.35 13.96 11.71
N SER A 112 9.74 12.91 11.15
CA SER A 112 10.38 11.59 11.03
C SER A 112 11.58 11.61 10.08
N THR A 113 11.48 12.35 8.97
CA THR A 113 12.59 12.52 8.01
C THR A 113 13.75 13.28 8.64
N THR A 114 13.48 14.40 9.31
CA THR A 114 14.53 15.18 9.98
C THR A 114 15.19 14.41 11.11
N LEU A 115 14.41 13.70 11.94
CA LEU A 115 14.93 12.82 12.98
C LEU A 115 15.81 11.71 12.39
N TYR A 116 15.36 11.08 11.31
CA TYR A 116 16.10 10.00 10.66
C TYR A 116 17.42 10.51 10.06
N LEU A 117 17.42 11.65 9.35
CA LEU A 117 18.63 12.26 8.80
C LEU A 117 19.65 12.63 9.89
N ASN A 118 19.18 13.12 11.05
CA ASN A 118 20.05 13.50 12.16
C ASN A 118 20.57 12.30 12.97
N ALA A 119 19.78 11.22 13.09
CA ALA A 119 20.14 10.02 13.85
C ALA A 119 20.91 8.97 13.02
N SER A 120 21.00 9.16 11.70
CA SER A 120 21.64 8.20 10.79
C SER A 120 23.15 8.09 11.04
N SER A 121 23.66 6.86 11.08
CA SER A 121 25.08 6.58 11.28
C SER A 121 25.93 7.07 10.11
N SER A 122 27.19 7.43 10.36
CA SER A 122 28.11 7.93 9.32
C SER A 122 28.28 6.96 8.14
N SER A 123 28.20 5.65 8.38
CA SER A 123 28.27 4.61 7.34
C SER A 123 27.04 4.59 6.43
N THR A 124 25.89 5.08 6.89
CA THR A 124 24.65 5.14 6.11
C THR A 124 24.56 6.48 5.38
N SER A 125 24.88 7.57 6.07
CA SER A 125 24.86 8.93 5.51
C SER A 125 25.91 9.14 4.42
N SER A 126 26.98 8.34 4.37
CA SER A 126 27.99 8.37 3.31
C SER A 126 27.56 7.66 2.02
N GLN A 127 26.41 6.98 2.00
CA GLN A 127 25.94 6.27 0.81
C GLN A 127 25.54 7.25 -0.30
N PRO A 128 25.77 6.91 -1.58
CA PRO A 128 25.37 7.74 -2.70
C PRO A 128 23.85 8.01 -2.68
N HIS A 129 23.46 9.25 -2.96
CA HIS A 129 22.05 9.67 -3.03
C HIS A 129 21.20 9.40 -1.78
N PHE A 130 21.81 9.15 -0.61
CA PHE A 130 21.09 8.82 0.62
C PHE A 130 19.96 9.82 0.96
N GLN A 131 20.26 11.12 1.00
CA GLN A 131 19.27 12.16 1.33
C GLN A 131 18.11 12.20 0.32
N LEU A 132 18.42 12.05 -0.97
CA LEU A 132 17.42 12.02 -2.03
C LEU A 132 16.49 10.82 -1.85
N SER A 133 17.05 9.63 -1.56
CA SER A 133 16.26 8.42 -1.31
C SER A 133 15.32 8.59 -0.11
N VAL A 134 15.79 9.19 0.99
CA VAL A 134 14.95 9.48 2.17
C VAL A 134 13.78 10.40 1.80
N ILE A 135 14.04 11.47 1.03
CA ILE A 135 13.00 12.41 0.59
C ILE A 135 11.98 11.70 -0.32
N ILE A 136 12.44 10.84 -1.24
CA ILE A 136 11.55 10.07 -2.12
C ILE A 136 10.63 9.18 -1.29
N TYR A 137 11.15 8.48 -0.28
CA TYR A 137 10.33 7.64 0.61
C TYR A 137 9.34 8.46 1.45
N ALA A 138 9.75 9.64 1.93
CA ALA A 138 8.84 10.55 2.63
C ALA A 138 7.69 11.04 1.73
N ILE A 139 8.00 11.42 0.49
CA ILE A 139 6.99 11.79 -0.52
C ILE A 139 6.08 10.61 -0.84
N ALA A 140 6.63 9.40 -0.99
CA ALA A 140 5.85 8.19 -1.21
C ALA A 140 4.85 7.93 -0.07
N ALA A 141 5.26 8.15 1.19
CA ALA A 141 4.37 8.06 2.34
C ALA A 141 3.19 9.05 2.24
N LEU A 142 3.45 10.29 1.82
CA LEU A 142 2.41 11.30 1.61
C LEU A 142 1.44 10.90 0.48
N PHE A 143 1.95 10.36 -0.63
CA PHE A 143 1.11 9.83 -1.71
C PHE A 143 0.24 8.68 -1.23
N GLU A 144 0.77 7.76 -0.43
CA GLU A 144 -0.03 6.67 0.13
C GLU A 144 -1.13 7.21 1.06
N LEU A 145 -0.86 8.25 1.85
CA LEU A 145 -1.87 8.90 2.69
C LEU A 145 -3.00 9.54 1.88
N LEU A 146 -2.77 10.00 0.65
CA LEU A 146 -3.86 10.51 -0.21
C LEU A 146 -4.90 9.45 -0.55
N SER A 147 -4.56 8.15 -0.46
CA SER A 147 -5.51 7.06 -0.63
C SER A 147 -6.38 6.81 0.61
N GLU A 148 -5.99 7.36 1.77
CA GLU A 148 -6.63 7.11 3.07
C GLU A 148 -8.08 7.62 3.16
N PRO A 149 -8.42 8.84 2.68
CA PRO A 149 -9.81 9.31 2.72
C PRO A 149 -10.75 8.40 1.93
N LEU A 150 -10.29 7.89 0.79
CA LEU A 150 -11.04 6.96 -0.05
C LEU A 150 -11.22 5.62 0.66
N TYR A 151 -10.17 5.11 1.30
CA TYR A 151 -10.21 3.89 2.10
C TYR A 151 -11.24 4.00 3.24
N ILE A 152 -11.20 5.09 4.00
CA ILE A 152 -12.13 5.36 5.12
C ILE A 152 -13.58 5.44 4.62
N LYS A 153 -13.81 6.14 3.51
CA LYS A 153 -15.15 6.23 2.91
C LYS A 153 -15.68 4.86 2.49
N ALA A 154 -14.87 4.07 1.80
CA ALA A 154 -15.26 2.72 1.37
C ALA A 154 -15.57 1.79 2.56
N GLN A 155 -14.78 1.90 3.64
CA GLN A 155 -14.99 1.15 4.88
C GLN A 155 -16.29 1.55 5.59
N ASN A 156 -16.61 2.85 5.64
CA ASN A 156 -17.84 3.34 6.28
C ASN A 156 -19.11 2.96 5.49
N GLU A 157 -19.03 2.89 4.17
CA GLU A 157 -20.14 2.44 3.32
C GLU A 157 -20.32 0.91 3.28
N LEU A 158 -19.50 0.14 4.04
CA LEU A 158 -19.47 -1.33 4.04
C LEU A 158 -19.34 -1.95 2.63
N ARG A 159 -18.76 -1.20 1.68
CA ARG A 159 -18.53 -1.64 0.29
C ARG A 159 -17.23 -2.44 0.20
N PHE A 160 -17.21 -3.58 0.88
CA PHE A 160 -16.05 -4.47 0.90
C PHE A 160 -15.61 -4.90 -0.50
N ASP A 161 -16.53 -5.00 -1.46
CA ASP A 161 -16.23 -5.35 -2.86
C ASP A 161 -15.33 -4.33 -3.56
N ILE A 162 -15.48 -3.03 -3.27
CA ILE A 162 -14.65 -1.98 -3.87
C ILE A 162 -13.26 -1.98 -3.22
N ARG A 163 -13.20 -2.19 -1.90
CA ARG A 163 -11.94 -2.29 -1.16
C ARG A 163 -11.10 -3.47 -1.64
N VAL A 164 -11.69 -4.66 -1.75
CA VAL A 164 -10.99 -5.86 -2.22
C VAL A 164 -10.46 -5.67 -3.64
N ARG A 165 -11.24 -5.03 -4.52
CA ARG A 165 -10.78 -4.72 -5.89
C ARG A 165 -9.65 -3.68 -5.90
N ALA A 166 -9.73 -2.64 -5.08
CA ALA A 166 -8.70 -1.60 -5.00
C ALA A 166 -7.40 -2.12 -4.38
N GLU A 167 -7.47 -2.82 -3.24
CA GLU A 167 -6.32 -3.49 -2.61
C GLU A 167 -5.72 -4.53 -3.57
N GLY A 168 -6.55 -5.36 -4.21
CA GLY A 168 -6.08 -6.34 -5.20
C GLY A 168 -5.37 -5.69 -6.39
N THR A 169 -5.89 -4.57 -6.90
CA THR A 169 -5.26 -3.81 -7.99
C THR A 169 -3.95 -3.17 -7.53
N ALA A 170 -3.92 -2.58 -6.34
CA ALA A 170 -2.73 -1.98 -5.76
C ALA A 170 -1.63 -3.03 -5.51
N VAL A 171 -1.98 -4.22 -5.00
CA VAL A 171 -1.04 -5.33 -4.82
C VAL A 171 -0.54 -5.85 -6.17
N THR A 172 -1.41 -5.95 -7.17
CA THR A 172 -1.02 -6.36 -8.53
C THR A 172 -0.05 -5.35 -9.15
N LEU A 173 -0.36 -4.06 -9.07
CA LEU A 173 0.50 -2.98 -9.58
C LEU A 173 1.81 -2.88 -8.81
N LYS A 174 1.80 -3.01 -7.48
CA LYS A 174 3.00 -3.04 -6.65
C LYS A 174 3.88 -4.23 -7.01
N THR A 175 3.29 -5.40 -7.27
CA THR A 175 4.04 -6.58 -7.73
C THR A 175 4.61 -6.36 -9.13
N LEU A 176 3.90 -5.65 -10.01
CA LEU A 176 4.36 -5.36 -11.36
C LEU A 176 5.42 -4.24 -11.42
N SER A 177 5.38 -3.29 -10.49
CA SER A 177 6.25 -2.11 -10.47
C SER A 177 7.45 -2.26 -9.55
N SER A 178 7.34 -3.07 -8.50
CA SER A 178 8.45 -3.33 -7.57
C SER A 178 9.44 -4.37 -8.10
N PHE A 179 9.18 -4.92 -9.30
CA PHE A 179 10.08 -5.77 -10.06
C PHE A 179 10.16 -5.31 -11.51
#